data_AF-A0A7L9BQH3-F1
#
_entry.id   AF-A0A7L9BQH3-F1
#
_cell.length_a   1.000
_cell.length_b   1.000
_cell.length_c   1.000
_cell.angle_alpha   90.00
_cell.angle_beta   90.00
_cell.angle_gamma   90.00
#
_symmetry.space_group_name_H-M   'P 1'
#
loop_
_entity.id
_entity.type
_entity.pdbx_description
1 polymer ?
#
loop_
_entity_poly.entity_id
_entity_poly.type
_entity_poly.pdbx_seq_one_letter_code
_entity_poly.pdbx_strand_id
1 'polypeptide(L)'
;MRIDPGSEQGAIGKIRLVCVALALGLVGFTVVALVLGPKATPGGGGGGLVSASLMMASFVAGVSALVVPVALRKTIVAATVKRIDAGMPEEELVETVHQGYATQTLLRAAMGEGLGLIGGLGIWVTAEPAWAAVPAVGVVLIGLALPTRAKLEAFEREVLDAMG
;
A
#
# COMPACT_ATOMS: atom_id res chain seq x y z
N MET A 1 -18.77 18.52 16.49
CA MET A 1 -17.98 17.34 16.86
C MET A 1 -16.63 17.72 17.43
N ARG A 2 -16.33 17.34 18.67
CA ARG A 2 -14.98 17.44 19.25
C ARG A 2 -14.45 16.01 19.37
N ILE A 3 -13.57 15.62 18.47
CA ILE A 3 -12.99 14.28 18.46
C ILE A 3 -12.02 14.15 19.64
N ASP A 4 -12.12 13.07 20.41
CA ASP A 4 -11.22 12.78 21.51
C ASP A 4 -9.82 12.44 20.95
N PRO A 5 -8.78 13.27 21.20
CA PRO A 5 -7.46 13.08 20.60
C PRO A 5 -6.76 11.78 21.02
N GLY A 6 -7.23 11.11 22.08
CA GLY A 6 -6.67 9.85 22.58
C GLY A 6 -7.03 8.62 21.72
N SER A 7 -8.24 8.55 21.16
CA SER A 7 -8.66 7.42 20.32
C SER A 7 -8.05 7.48 18.91
N GLU A 8 -7.89 8.70 18.37
CA GLU A 8 -7.24 8.97 17.08
C GLU A 8 -5.77 8.58 17.03
N GLN A 9 -5.03 8.88 18.11
CA GLN A 9 -3.62 8.50 18.21
C GLN A 9 -3.45 6.97 18.24
N GLY A 10 -4.40 6.25 18.85
CA GLY A 10 -4.42 4.79 18.85
C GLY A 10 -4.65 4.18 17.46
N ALA A 11 -5.63 4.69 16.72
CA ALA A 11 -5.96 4.17 15.39
C ALA A 11 -4.85 4.44 14.35
N ILE A 12 -4.35 5.68 14.28
CA ILE A 12 -3.24 6.05 13.39
C ILE A 12 -1.97 5.27 13.75
N GLY A 13 -1.70 5.09 15.04
CA GLY A 13 -0.56 4.32 15.54
C GLY A 13 -0.58 2.87 15.05
N LYS A 14 -1.74 2.20 15.15
CA LYS A 14 -1.92 0.81 14.68
C LYS A 14 -1.68 0.68 13.17
N ILE A 15 -2.29 1.56 12.36
CA ILE A 15 -2.13 1.52 10.89
C ILE A 15 -0.68 1.80 10.50
N ARG A 16 -0.03 2.78 11.17
CA ARG A 16 1.39 3.07 10.95
C ARG A 16 2.25 1.85 11.24
N LEU A 17 1.99 1.15 12.34
CA LEU A 17 2.72 -0.06 12.72
C LEU A 17 2.56 -1.14 11.63
N VAL A 18 1.34 -1.35 11.11
CA VAL A 18 1.11 -2.27 10.00
C VAL A 18 1.91 -1.86 8.76
N CYS A 19 1.83 -0.61 8.31
CA CYS A 19 2.59 -0.15 7.14
C CYS A 19 4.11 -0.33 7.32
N VAL A 20 4.64 -0.02 8.51
CA VAL A 20 6.06 -0.23 8.81
C VAL A 20 6.41 -1.72 8.79
N ALA A 21 5.54 -2.59 9.34
CA ALA A 21 5.74 -4.04 9.29
C ALA A 21 5.78 -4.57 7.85
N LEU A 22 4.90 -4.10 6.97
CA LEU A 22 4.92 -4.47 5.54
C LEU A 22 6.23 -4.03 4.87
N ALA A 23 6.66 -2.80 5.10
CA ALA A 23 7.92 -2.29 4.55
C ALA A 23 9.13 -3.09 5.05
N LEU A 24 9.18 -3.41 6.36
CA LEU A 24 10.25 -4.22 6.94
C LEU A 24 10.23 -5.67 6.42
N GLY A 25 9.05 -6.27 6.27
CA GLY A 25 8.89 -7.59 5.67
C GLY A 25 9.43 -7.63 4.25
N LEU A 26 9.11 -6.61 3.45
CA LEU A 26 9.62 -6.47 2.08
C LEU A 26 11.15 -6.30 2.03
N VAL A 27 11.71 -5.47 2.91
CA VAL A 27 13.18 -5.32 3.02
C VAL A 27 13.83 -6.63 3.41
N GLY A 28 13.29 -7.32 4.43
CA GLY A 28 13.80 -8.61 4.89
C GLY A 28 13.77 -9.66 3.78
N PHE A 29 12.65 -9.78 3.07
CA PHE A 29 12.51 -10.68 1.93
C PHE A 29 13.53 -10.37 0.83
N THR A 30 13.74 -9.09 0.51
CA THR A 30 14.71 -8.66 -0.51
C THR A 30 16.13 -9.03 -0.13
N VAL A 31 16.52 -8.81 1.13
CA VAL A 31 17.84 -9.21 1.65
C VAL A 31 18.02 -10.71 1.56
N VAL A 32 17.01 -11.48 1.99
CA VAL A 32 17.03 -12.95 1.88
C VAL A 32 17.18 -13.38 0.43
N ALA A 33 16.46 -12.75 -0.50
CA ALA A 33 16.57 -13.05 -1.93
C ALA A 33 17.93 -12.71 -2.52
N LEU A 34 18.58 -11.63 -2.09
CA LEU A 34 19.93 -11.28 -2.52
C LEU A 34 20.99 -12.25 -1.98
N VAL A 35 20.84 -12.73 -0.75
CA VAL A 35 21.83 -13.58 -0.07
C VAL A 35 21.67 -15.06 -0.45
N LEU A 36 20.44 -15.55 -0.46
CA LEU A 36 20.10 -16.97 -0.67
C LEU A 36 19.56 -17.26 -2.08
N GLY A 37 19.38 -16.24 -2.91
CA GLY A 37 18.95 -16.41 -4.28
C GLY A 37 19.89 -17.37 -5.04
N PRO A 38 19.36 -18.12 -6.02
CA PRO A 38 20.16 -18.92 -6.93
C PRO A 38 21.29 -18.05 -7.49
N LYS A 39 22.54 -18.49 -7.30
CA LYS A 39 23.66 -17.84 -7.97
C LYS A 39 23.64 -18.34 -9.41
N ALA A 40 23.42 -17.44 -10.37
CA ALA A 40 23.23 -17.76 -11.78
C ALA A 40 24.16 -18.88 -12.25
N THR A 41 23.60 -19.99 -12.73
CA THR A 41 24.33 -20.92 -13.60
C THR A 41 24.33 -20.32 -15.02
N PRO A 42 25.49 -19.94 -15.58
CA PRO A 42 25.55 -19.38 -16.92
C PRO A 42 25.14 -20.46 -17.93
N GLY A 43 24.09 -20.23 -18.73
CA GLY A 43 23.79 -21.05 -19.92
C GLY A 43 22.39 -21.65 -20.06
N GLY A 44 21.48 -21.48 -19.09
CA GLY A 44 20.10 -21.95 -19.22
C GLY A 44 19.24 -21.03 -20.07
N GLY A 45 19.02 -21.35 -21.36
CA GLY A 45 18.22 -20.57 -22.32
C GLY A 45 16.74 -20.29 -21.96
N GLY A 46 16.29 -20.61 -20.74
CA GLY A 46 14.95 -20.30 -20.22
C GLY A 46 14.83 -18.98 -19.45
N GLY A 47 15.93 -18.30 -19.13
CA GLY A 47 15.92 -17.08 -18.31
C GLY A 47 15.22 -15.88 -18.94
N GLY A 48 15.24 -15.76 -20.28
CA GLY A 48 14.70 -14.59 -20.99
C GLY A 48 13.17 -14.47 -20.93
N LEU A 49 12.44 -15.58 -21.08
CA LEU A 49 10.97 -15.58 -21.02
C LEU A 49 10.45 -15.30 -19.60
N VAL A 50 11.15 -15.82 -18.59
CA VAL A 50 10.80 -15.60 -17.19
C VAL A 50 11.07 -14.15 -16.79
N SER A 51 12.22 -13.59 -17.17
CA SER A 51 12.54 -12.18 -16.93
C SER A 51 11.54 -11.24 -17.61
N ALA A 52 11.19 -11.48 -18.88
CA ALA A 52 10.18 -10.68 -19.59
C ALA A 52 8.80 -10.71 -18.93
N SER A 53 8.37 -11.89 -18.45
CA SER A 53 7.09 -12.05 -17.75
C SER A 53 7.07 -11.30 -16.42
N LEU A 54 8.16 -11.34 -15.66
CA LEU A 54 8.32 -10.59 -14.41
C LEU A 54 8.37 -9.08 -14.66
N MET A 55 8.96 -8.65 -15.78
CA MET A 55 9.03 -7.22 -16.14
C MET A 55 7.64 -6.69 -16.45
N MET A 56 6.87 -7.45 -17.24
CA MET A 56 5.48 -7.13 -17.51
C MET A 56 4.64 -7.12 -16.22
N ALA A 57 4.81 -8.13 -15.35
CA ALA A 57 4.11 -8.18 -14.07
C ALA A 57 4.43 -6.96 -13.18
N SER A 58 5.70 -6.57 -13.11
CA SER A 58 6.13 -5.38 -12.35
C SER A 58 5.59 -4.09 -12.95
N PHE A 59 5.56 -3.98 -14.27
CA PHE A 59 4.97 -2.84 -14.96
C PHE A 59 3.47 -2.71 -14.66
N VAL A 60 2.71 -3.81 -14.84
CA VAL A 60 1.28 -3.84 -14.57
C VAL A 60 1.00 -3.55 -13.10
N ALA A 61 1.74 -4.17 -12.18
CA ALA A 61 1.61 -3.94 -10.75
C ALA A 61 1.95 -2.49 -10.37
N GLY A 62 3.00 -1.91 -10.95
CA GLY A 62 3.41 -0.53 -10.70
C GLY A 62 2.38 0.48 -11.20
N VAL A 63 1.86 0.31 -12.42
CA VAL A 63 0.76 1.13 -12.94
C VAL A 63 -0.48 0.98 -12.08
N SER A 64 -0.84 -0.25 -11.70
CA SER A 64 -2.01 -0.52 -10.86
C SER A 64 -1.86 0.13 -9.48
N ALA A 65 -0.69 0.07 -8.86
CA ALA A 65 -0.40 0.67 -7.55
C ALA A 65 -0.55 2.20 -7.54
N LEU A 66 -0.39 2.84 -8.71
CA LEU A 66 -0.61 4.29 -8.86
C LEU A 66 -2.07 4.61 -9.17
N VAL A 67 -2.70 3.86 -10.08
CA VAL A 67 -4.04 4.18 -10.61
C VAL A 67 -5.16 3.72 -9.68
N VAL A 68 -5.10 2.46 -9.21
CA VAL A 68 -6.19 1.84 -8.44
C VAL A 68 -6.51 2.61 -7.15
N PRO A 69 -5.54 3.05 -6.35
CA PRO A 69 -5.86 3.78 -5.12
C PRO A 69 -6.46 5.18 -5.36
N VAL A 70 -6.15 5.80 -6.50
CA VAL A 70 -6.75 7.08 -6.89
C VAL A 70 -8.19 6.86 -7.36
N ALA A 71 -8.42 5.81 -8.16
CA ALA A 71 -9.76 5.44 -8.63
C ALA A 71 -10.69 5.05 -7.47
N LEU A 72 -10.20 4.21 -6.54
CA LEU A 72 -10.99 3.72 -5.42
C LEU A 72 -11.25 4.76 -4.34
N ARG A 73 -10.45 5.84 -4.27
CA ARG A 73 -10.66 6.94 -3.30
C ARG A 73 -12.09 7.46 -3.35
N LYS A 74 -12.60 7.76 -4.55
CA LYS A 74 -13.96 8.27 -4.75
C LYS A 74 -15.01 7.27 -4.27
N THR A 75 -14.82 5.98 -4.56
CA THR A 75 -15.72 4.91 -4.13
C THR A 75 -15.74 4.77 -2.61
N ILE A 76 -14.57 4.86 -1.96
CA ILE A 76 -14.46 4.80 -0.50
C ILE A 76 -15.16 6.00 0.12
N VAL A 77 -14.89 7.22 -0.35
CA VAL A 77 -15.56 8.44 0.13
C VAL A 77 -17.08 8.32 -0.04
N ALA A 78 -17.56 7.94 -1.23
CA ALA A 78 -18.98 7.77 -1.48
C ALA A 78 -19.62 6.67 -0.60
N ALA A 79 -18.91 5.57 -0.35
CA ALA A 79 -19.37 4.53 0.56
C ALA A 79 -19.43 5.01 2.01
N THR A 80 -18.45 5.81 2.46
CA THR A 80 -18.43 6.45 3.77
C THR A 80 -19.63 7.42 3.91
N VAL A 81 -19.83 8.32 2.95
CA VAL A 81 -20.98 9.24 2.92
C VAL A 81 -22.30 8.49 2.96
N LYS A 82 -22.49 7.48 2.11
CA LYS A 82 -23.73 6.68 2.09
C LYS A 82 -24.02 5.99 3.43
N ARG A 83 -22.97 5.53 4.15
CA ARG A 83 -23.14 4.94 5.48
C ARG A 83 -23.54 5.99 6.51
N ILE A 84 -23.01 7.20 6.41
CA ILE A 84 -23.35 8.34 7.27
C ILE A 84 -24.81 8.76 7.03
N ASP A 85 -25.22 8.95 5.77
CA ASP A 85 -26.56 9.37 5.37
C ASP A 85 -27.66 8.37 5.75
N ALA A 86 -27.29 7.11 6.03
CA ALA A 86 -28.23 6.08 6.48
C ALA A 86 -28.76 6.29 7.91
N GLY A 87 -28.48 7.45 8.54
CA GLY A 87 -28.96 7.80 9.87
C GLY A 87 -28.12 7.23 11.00
N MET A 88 -26.81 7.12 10.77
CA MET A 88 -25.86 6.58 11.76
C MET A 88 -25.76 7.50 13.00
N PRO A 89 -25.62 6.95 14.23
CA PRO A 89 -25.43 7.76 15.43
C PRO A 89 -24.22 8.68 15.33
N GLU A 90 -24.30 9.89 15.90
CA GLU A 90 -23.23 10.89 15.81
C GLU A 90 -21.89 10.37 16.37
N GLU A 91 -21.96 9.49 17.36
CA GLU A 91 -20.82 8.83 18.01
C GLU A 91 -20.06 7.87 17.07
N GLU A 92 -20.73 7.28 16.08
CA GLU A 92 -20.15 6.31 15.13
C GLU A 92 -19.64 6.98 13.84
N LEU A 93 -20.00 8.24 13.59
CA LEU A 93 -19.62 8.98 12.39
C LEU A 93 -18.10 9.11 12.25
N VAL A 94 -17.44 9.54 13.34
CA VAL A 94 -15.99 9.72 13.37
C VAL A 94 -15.27 8.40 13.11
N GLU A 95 -15.72 7.32 13.75
CA GLU A 95 -15.14 5.99 13.56
C GLU A 95 -15.31 5.53 12.10
N THR A 96 -16.47 5.76 11.50
CA THR A 96 -16.75 5.37 10.11
C THR A 96 -15.85 6.11 9.11
N VAL A 97 -15.60 7.40 9.33
CA VAL A 97 -14.66 8.18 8.51
C VAL A 97 -13.24 7.66 8.68
N HIS A 98 -12.81 7.39 9.91
CA HIS A 98 -11.47 6.86 10.22
C HIS A 98 -11.28 5.45 9.65
N GLN A 99 -12.30 4.60 9.67
CA GLN A 99 -12.28 3.28 9.02
C GLN A 99 -12.15 3.39 7.50
N GLY A 100 -12.83 4.35 6.86
CA GLY A 100 -12.67 4.64 5.44
C GLY A 100 -11.24 5.05 5.07
N TYR A 101 -10.68 6.00 5.84
CA TYR A 101 -9.29 6.43 5.70
C TYR A 101 -8.29 5.27 5.92
N ALA A 102 -8.51 4.45 6.95
CA ALA A 102 -7.69 3.29 7.26
C ALA A 102 -7.69 2.29 6.10
N THR A 103 -8.87 1.99 5.55
CA THR A 103 -9.03 1.09 4.41
C THR A 103 -8.26 1.59 3.19
N GLN A 104 -8.40 2.88 2.87
CA GLN A 104 -7.66 3.48 1.75
C GLN A 104 -6.15 3.42 1.95
N THR A 105 -5.68 3.68 3.17
CA THR A 105 -4.26 3.69 3.53
C THR A 105 -3.65 2.28 3.44
N LEU A 106 -4.32 1.29 4.02
CA LEU A 106 -3.87 -0.10 3.99
C LEU A 106 -3.86 -0.65 2.57
N LEU A 107 -4.85 -0.32 1.75
CA LEU A 107 -4.88 -0.74 0.35
C LEU A 107 -3.68 -0.19 -0.43
N ARG A 108 -3.35 1.09 -0.25
CA ARG A 108 -2.16 1.71 -0.86
C ARG A 108 -0.88 1.01 -0.44
N ALA A 109 -0.72 0.75 0.86
CA ALA A 109 0.46 0.08 1.39
C ALA A 109 0.58 -1.36 0.83
N ALA A 110 -0.52 -2.12 0.81
CA ALA A 110 -0.56 -3.48 0.28
C ALA A 110 -0.20 -3.54 -1.22
N MET A 111 -0.62 -2.56 -2.02
CA MET A 111 -0.23 -2.48 -3.43
C MET A 111 1.27 -2.20 -3.61
N GLY A 112 1.84 -1.33 -2.77
CA GLY A 112 3.28 -1.08 -2.74
C GLY A 112 4.08 -2.33 -2.35
N GLU A 113 3.61 -3.07 -1.34
CA GLU A 113 4.18 -4.34 -0.92
C GLU A 113 4.13 -5.38 -2.04
N GLY A 114 2.96 -5.57 -2.66
CA GLY A 114 2.79 -6.53 -3.75
C GLY A 114 3.74 -6.28 -4.92
N LEU A 115 3.92 -5.00 -5.32
CA LEU A 115 4.94 -4.62 -6.30
C LEU A 115 6.34 -5.05 -5.84
N GLY A 116 6.70 -4.73 -4.60
CA GLY A 116 8.00 -5.07 -4.07
C GLY A 116 8.28 -6.57 -4.02
N LEU A 117 7.28 -7.39 -3.68
CA LEU A 117 7.41 -8.85 -3.67
C LEU A 117 7.71 -9.41 -5.06
N ILE A 118 7.11 -8.86 -6.13
CA ILE A 118 7.45 -9.24 -7.51
C ILE A 118 8.92 -8.95 -7.79
N GLY A 119 9.43 -7.83 -7.29
CA GLY A 119 10.84 -7.47 -7.37
C GLY A 119 11.77 -8.46 -6.66
N GLY A 120 11.47 -8.82 -5.41
CA GLY A 120 12.26 -9.81 -4.67
C GLY A 120 12.20 -11.20 -5.31
N LEU A 121 11.04 -11.58 -5.88
CA LEU A 121 10.91 -12.79 -6.70
C LEU A 121 11.78 -12.69 -7.96
N GLY A 122 11.86 -11.52 -8.58
CA GLY A 122 12.73 -11.27 -9.72
C GLY A 122 14.20 -11.54 -9.39
N ILE A 123 14.70 -11.02 -8.26
CA ILE A 123 16.05 -11.33 -7.76
C ILE A 123 16.21 -12.84 -7.59
N TRP A 124 15.26 -13.49 -6.91
CA TRP A 124 15.30 -14.92 -6.63
C TRP A 124 15.30 -15.77 -7.89
N VAL A 125 14.57 -15.41 -8.94
CA VAL A 125 14.41 -16.28 -10.10
C VAL A 125 15.49 -16.02 -11.15
N THR A 126 15.92 -14.77 -11.31
CA THR A 126 16.86 -14.37 -12.37
C THR A 126 18.29 -14.23 -11.89
N ALA A 127 18.52 -14.15 -10.58
CA ALA A 127 19.80 -13.79 -9.96
C ALA A 127 20.32 -12.40 -10.38
N GLU A 128 19.50 -11.57 -11.02
CA GLU A 128 19.90 -10.23 -11.45
C GLU A 128 19.66 -9.22 -10.32
N PRO A 129 20.69 -8.53 -9.82
CA PRO A 129 20.55 -7.59 -8.72
C PRO A 129 19.77 -6.33 -9.11
N ALA A 130 19.61 -6.04 -10.41
CA ALA A 130 18.82 -4.90 -10.90
C ALA A 130 17.36 -4.96 -10.43
N TRP A 131 16.82 -6.16 -10.17
CA TRP A 131 15.49 -6.34 -9.60
C TRP A 131 15.32 -5.73 -8.21
N ALA A 132 16.41 -5.46 -7.47
CA ALA A 132 16.35 -4.79 -6.17
C ALA A 132 15.81 -3.34 -6.24
N ALA A 133 15.76 -2.74 -7.42
CA ALA A 133 15.08 -1.45 -7.61
C ALA A 133 13.56 -1.55 -7.35
N VAL A 134 12.92 -2.68 -7.69
CA VAL A 134 11.47 -2.84 -7.58
C VAL A 134 11.00 -2.91 -6.11
N PRO A 135 11.63 -3.69 -5.20
CA PRO A 135 11.37 -3.62 -3.76
C PRO A 135 11.60 -2.23 -3.17
N ALA A 136 12.66 -1.53 -3.60
CA ALA A 136 12.92 -0.17 -3.14
C ALA A 136 11.77 0.78 -3.49
N VAL A 137 11.23 0.69 -4.72
CA VAL A 137 10.03 1.42 -5.13
C VAL A 137 8.82 1.03 -4.27
N GLY A 138 8.63 -0.27 -4.01
CA GLY A 138 7.56 -0.75 -3.11
C GLY A 138 7.62 -0.13 -1.71
N VAL A 139 8.82 -0.08 -1.11
CA VAL A 139 9.04 0.57 0.19
C VAL A 139 8.72 2.07 0.13
N VAL A 140 9.14 2.76 -0.94
CA VAL A 140 8.81 4.18 -1.12
C VAL A 140 7.30 4.39 -1.22
N LEU A 141 6.58 3.56 -1.98
CA LEU A 141 5.12 3.64 -2.08
C LEU A 141 4.43 3.42 -0.73
N ILE A 142 4.88 2.44 0.07
CA ILE A 142 4.40 2.22 1.44
C ILE A 142 4.69 3.44 2.33
N GLY A 143 5.90 4.01 2.23
CA GLY A 143 6.29 5.22 2.95
C GLY A 143 5.39 6.42 2.60
N LEU A 144 5.07 6.60 1.32
CA LEU A 144 4.12 7.61 0.85
C LEU A 144 2.68 7.33 1.30
N ALA A 145 2.33 6.07 1.53
CA ALA A 145 1.05 5.68 2.09
C ALA A 145 0.94 5.93 3.61
N LEU A 146 2.06 6.11 4.33
CA LEU A 146 2.04 6.22 5.80
C LEU A 146 0.99 7.22 6.32
N PRO A 147 0.19 6.82 7.32
CA PRO A 147 -0.85 7.68 7.85
C PRO A 147 -0.23 8.84 8.64
N THR A 148 -0.81 10.01 8.44
CA THR A 148 -0.44 11.26 9.12
C THR A 148 -1.70 12.05 9.41
N ARG A 149 -1.68 12.87 10.47
CA ARG A 149 -2.83 13.72 10.83
C ARG A 149 -3.28 14.61 9.67
N ALA A 150 -2.33 15.26 8.97
CA ALA A 150 -2.64 16.09 7.82
C ALA A 150 -3.37 15.33 6.68
N LYS A 151 -3.04 14.06 6.46
CA LYS A 151 -3.75 13.22 5.45
C LYS A 151 -5.13 12.80 5.93
N LEU A 152 -5.30 12.55 7.22
CA LEU A 152 -6.60 12.25 7.82
C LEU A 152 -7.53 13.48 7.72
N GLU A 153 -7.06 14.65 8.16
CA GLU A 153 -7.81 15.91 8.06
C GLU A 153 -8.16 16.28 6.60
N ALA A 154 -7.31 15.91 5.64
CA ALA A 154 -7.61 16.09 4.21
C ALA A 154 -8.70 15.13 3.72
N PHE A 155 -8.75 13.90 4.24
CA PHE A 155 -9.79 12.93 3.94
C PHE A 155 -11.13 13.32 4.59
N GLU A 156 -11.09 13.76 5.85
CA GLU A 156 -12.28 14.26 6.57
C GLU A 156 -12.92 15.43 5.84
N ARG A 157 -12.12 16.40 5.39
CA ARG A 157 -12.62 17.51 4.56
C ARG A 157 -13.27 17.04 3.26
N GLU A 158 -12.66 16.08 2.57
CA GLU A 158 -13.23 15.51 1.34
C GLU A 158 -14.57 14.80 1.59
N VAL A 159 -14.72 14.11 2.72
CA VAL A 159 -16.01 13.49 3.11
C VAL A 159 -17.04 14.56 3.42
N LEU A 160 -16.68 15.60 4.20
CA LEU A 160 -17.59 16.71 4.53
C LEU A 160 -18.04 17.45 3.26
N ASP A 161 -17.11 17.80 2.36
CA ASP A 161 -17.41 18.46 1.09
C ASP A 161 -18.34 17.60 0.21
N ALA A 162 -18.27 16.27 0.32
CA ALA A 162 -19.13 15.35 -0.42
C ALA A 162 -20.54 15.20 0.19
N MET A 163 -20.75 15.64 1.43
CA MET A 163 -22.05 15.64 2.11
C MET A 163 -22.88 16.92 1.83
N GLY A 164 -22.23 18.04 1.47
CA GLY A 164 -22.87 19.33 1.20
C GLY A 164 -22.69 20.35 2.33
#